data_AF-A0A4R8F7N1-F1
#
_entry.id   AF-A0A4R8F7N1-F1
#
_cell.length_a   1.000
_cell.length_b   1.000
_cell.length_c   1.000
_cell.angle_alpha   90.00
_cell.angle_beta   90.00
_cell.angle_gamma   90.00
#
_symmetry.space_group_name_H-M   'P 1'
#
loop_
_entity.id
_entity.type
_entity.pdbx_description
1 polymer ?
#
loop_
_entity_poly.entity_id
_entity_poly.type
_entity_poly.pdbx_seq_one_letter_code
_entity_poly.pdbx_strand_id
1 'polypeptide(L)'
;MGRAPQTRTLDVWVNGRLTGYYRYSPSGGVSFQYEREWLDWEHAFPLSRQLPLVARSQSGRHVNAVFENLLPDNAPIRRMIAERTEARSDRPHDLLAAIGRDCVGAMQFVPHGQDPGDPFVIEGEVQSEAQIAETLRHLARDPLGIAEEDEPLRISLAGAQEKTAYLKQGDNWVKPRGLTPTTHIFKRPIGVTQRGLDLSESVENEYLCLKILQAFGLEANNVEMARFEDERVLVIERFDRAPRAKGGIVRLPQEDFLQASGFESGLKYQDHGGPSMRDCLELLAASENPLSDQNLFLKAQILNWMLLATDGHAKNYSIFNLPGGGFRMTPLYDVLTAAPAELRNNFRHKDIQMAMSVGNARHYRMDQIHPRHFTQTARAARVPIRVIRDATIEIVEIGRPALAEVEVGLPGDFPERISGPVLERLGRCLATVEAYAESGDA
;
A
#
# COMPACT_ATOMS: atom_id res chain seq x y z
N MET A 1 36.91 28.37 -13.56
CA MET A 1 36.80 26.98 -13.06
C MET A 1 35.35 26.77 -12.66
N GLY A 2 34.59 25.97 -13.43
CA GLY A 2 33.21 25.66 -13.09
C GLY A 2 33.19 24.82 -11.81
N ARG A 3 32.45 25.29 -10.79
CA ARG A 3 32.24 24.56 -9.54
C ARG A 3 31.72 23.16 -9.89
N ALA A 4 32.44 22.12 -9.48
CA ALA A 4 32.00 20.74 -9.72
C ALA A 4 30.54 20.59 -9.26
N PRO A 5 29.64 20.00 -10.07
CA PRO A 5 28.26 19.84 -9.66
C PRO A 5 28.24 19.02 -8.37
N GLN A 6 27.69 19.61 -7.30
CA GLN A 6 27.67 19.00 -5.98
C GLN A 6 26.72 17.79 -6.03
N THR A 7 27.27 16.61 -6.28
CA THR A 7 26.54 15.35 -6.17
C THR A 7 26.16 15.17 -4.71
N ARG A 8 24.86 14.96 -4.47
CA ARG A 8 24.32 14.62 -3.16
C ARG A 8 24.15 13.12 -3.12
N THR A 9 24.45 12.51 -1.97
CA THR A 9 24.41 11.06 -1.78
C THR A 9 23.67 10.74 -0.50
N LEU A 10 22.76 9.78 -0.59
CA LEU A 10 22.13 9.09 0.52
C LEU A 10 22.59 7.64 0.52
N ASP A 11 23.05 7.18 1.68
CA ASP A 11 23.28 5.77 1.96
C ASP A 11 21.93 5.12 2.20
N VAL A 12 21.66 4.05 1.45
CA VAL A 12 20.44 3.25 1.58
C VAL A 12 20.77 2.03 2.43
N TRP A 13 20.12 1.93 3.58
CA TRP A 13 20.29 0.87 4.55
C TRP A 13 19.06 -0.03 4.58
N VAL A 14 19.28 -1.31 4.83
CA VAL A 14 18.23 -2.28 5.12
C VAL A 14 18.60 -3.02 6.40
N ASN A 15 17.80 -2.84 7.46
CA ASN A 15 17.99 -3.49 8.75
C ASN A 15 19.46 -3.43 9.25
N GLY A 16 20.10 -2.27 9.08
CA GLY A 16 21.47 -2.01 9.58
C GLY A 16 22.58 -2.45 8.64
N ARG A 17 22.26 -2.95 7.45
CA ARG A 17 23.23 -3.29 6.40
C ARG A 17 23.21 -2.26 5.28
N LEU A 18 24.36 -1.70 4.95
CA LEU A 18 24.50 -0.77 3.83
C LEU A 18 24.23 -1.53 2.53
N THR A 19 23.19 -1.09 1.82
CA THR A 19 22.71 -1.74 0.60
C THR A 19 23.25 -1.04 -0.64
N GLY A 20 23.38 0.29 -0.60
CA GLY A 20 23.90 1.06 -1.72
C GLY A 20 23.76 2.56 -1.55
N TYR A 21 23.96 3.28 -2.64
CA TYR A 21 24.05 4.73 -2.69
C TYR A 21 23.03 5.29 -3.67
N TYR A 22 22.07 6.06 -3.15
CA TYR A 22 21.16 6.86 -3.96
C TYR A 22 21.72 8.25 -4.14
N ARG A 23 21.99 8.66 -5.38
CA ARG A 23 22.67 9.92 -5.70
C ARG A 23 21.82 10.81 -6.55
N TYR A 24 21.92 12.12 -6.31
CA TYR A 24 21.32 13.16 -7.13
C TYR A 24 22.38 14.17 -7.60
N SER A 25 22.32 14.55 -8.87
CA SER A 25 23.08 15.68 -9.42
C SER A 25 22.18 16.55 -10.30
N PRO A 26 22.33 17.89 -10.28
CA PRO A 26 21.52 18.77 -11.13
C PRO A 26 21.65 18.47 -12.64
N SER A 27 22.84 18.07 -13.09
CA SER A 27 23.14 17.81 -14.50
C SER A 27 22.88 16.36 -14.95
N GLY A 28 22.94 15.40 -14.03
CA GLY A 28 22.85 13.96 -14.33
C GLY A 28 21.58 13.29 -13.78
N GLY A 29 20.72 14.01 -13.07
CA GLY A 29 19.53 13.45 -12.45
C GLY A 29 19.87 12.50 -11.30
N VAL A 30 19.04 11.46 -11.15
CA VAL A 30 19.16 10.45 -10.09
C VAL A 30 19.87 9.19 -10.57
N SER A 31 20.61 8.56 -9.67
CA SER A 31 21.25 7.26 -9.91
C SER A 31 21.33 6.43 -8.64
N PHE A 32 21.42 5.11 -8.79
CA PHE A 32 21.59 4.18 -7.70
C PHE A 32 22.71 3.18 -7.99
N GLN A 33 23.51 2.88 -6.98
CA GLN A 33 24.58 1.89 -7.07
C GLN A 33 24.56 1.01 -5.82
N TYR A 34 24.52 -0.31 -6.00
CA TYR A 34 24.65 -1.24 -4.88
C TYR A 34 26.05 -1.20 -4.26
N GLU A 35 26.11 -1.41 -2.95
CA GLU A 35 27.34 -1.61 -2.21
C GLU A 35 27.93 -2.99 -2.53
N ARG A 36 29.27 -3.10 -2.59
CA ARG A 36 29.96 -4.34 -2.93
C ARG A 36 29.65 -5.43 -1.92
N GLU A 37 29.69 -5.10 -0.63
CA GLU A 37 29.37 -6.05 0.44
C GLU A 37 27.90 -6.52 0.42
N TRP A 38 26.99 -5.74 -0.16
CA TRP A 38 25.62 -6.18 -0.40
C TRP A 38 25.57 -7.20 -1.53
N LEU A 39 26.24 -6.92 -2.65
CA LEU A 39 26.27 -7.83 -3.81
C LEU A 39 26.95 -9.17 -3.50
N ASP A 40 27.99 -9.14 -2.66
CA ASP A 40 28.76 -10.34 -2.28
C ASP A 40 28.07 -11.14 -1.14
N TRP A 41 26.91 -10.69 -0.65
CA TRP A 41 26.17 -11.36 0.42
C TRP A 41 25.31 -12.51 -0.11
N GLU A 42 25.40 -13.68 0.52
CA GLU A 42 24.63 -14.88 0.13
C GLU A 42 23.11 -14.65 0.10
N HIS A 43 22.60 -13.75 0.95
CA HIS A 43 21.17 -13.43 1.03
C HIS A 43 20.82 -12.10 0.35
N ALA A 44 21.68 -11.58 -0.53
CA ALA A 44 21.41 -10.39 -1.30
C ALA A 44 20.09 -10.53 -2.08
N PHE A 45 19.36 -9.42 -2.14
CA PHE A 45 18.16 -9.28 -2.95
C PHE A 45 18.12 -7.87 -3.54
N PRO A 46 17.48 -7.68 -4.70
CA PRO A 46 17.32 -6.36 -5.26
C PRO A 46 16.33 -5.54 -4.42
N LEU A 47 16.64 -4.26 -4.16
CA LEU A 47 15.72 -3.34 -3.45
C LEU A 47 14.39 -3.15 -4.18
N SER A 48 14.43 -3.28 -5.51
CA SER A 48 13.27 -3.29 -6.38
C SER A 48 13.54 -4.21 -7.56
N ARG A 49 12.50 -4.83 -8.12
CA ARG A 49 12.52 -5.48 -9.45
C ARG A 49 13.18 -4.63 -10.54
N GLN A 50 13.11 -3.31 -10.41
CA GLN A 50 13.67 -2.34 -11.36
C GLN A 50 15.12 -1.93 -11.06
N LEU A 51 15.70 -2.43 -9.96
CA LEU A 51 17.09 -2.23 -9.58
C LEU A 51 17.79 -3.59 -9.50
N PRO A 52 18.06 -4.27 -10.63
CA PRO A 52 18.76 -5.56 -10.62
C PRO A 52 20.13 -5.47 -9.93
N LEU A 53 20.56 -6.57 -9.31
CA LEU A 53 21.83 -6.67 -8.57
C LEU A 53 23.03 -6.60 -9.52
N VAL A 54 23.48 -5.38 -9.82
CA VAL A 54 24.66 -5.11 -10.66
C VAL A 54 25.59 -4.12 -9.97
N ALA A 55 26.90 -4.30 -10.15
CA ALA A 55 27.92 -3.43 -9.55
C ALA A 55 28.01 -2.03 -10.17
N ARG A 56 27.55 -1.88 -11.42
CA ARG A 56 27.55 -0.59 -12.11
C ARG A 56 26.47 0.33 -11.56
N SER A 57 26.71 1.63 -11.61
CA SER A 57 25.68 2.63 -11.33
C SER A 57 24.55 2.52 -12.36
N GLN A 58 23.32 2.62 -11.87
CA GLN A 58 22.08 2.57 -12.64
C GLN A 58 21.44 3.96 -12.62
N SER A 59 20.89 4.41 -13.75
CA SER A 59 20.24 5.71 -13.87
C SER A 59 19.11 5.67 -14.90
N GLY A 60 18.20 6.62 -14.82
CA GLY A 60 17.06 6.74 -15.73
C GLY A 60 15.72 6.66 -15.01
N ARG A 61 14.65 6.56 -15.80
CA ARG A 61 13.25 6.61 -15.29
C ARG A 61 12.94 5.52 -14.26
N HIS A 62 13.47 4.32 -14.44
CA HIS A 62 13.25 3.20 -13.51
C HIS A 62 13.80 3.50 -12.11
N VAL A 63 14.98 4.15 -12.00
CA VAL A 63 15.54 4.56 -10.70
C VAL A 63 14.65 5.63 -10.05
N ASN A 64 14.20 6.61 -10.84
CA ASN A 64 13.29 7.65 -10.34
C ASN A 64 11.99 7.03 -9.80
N ALA A 65 11.35 6.16 -10.60
CA ALA A 65 10.12 5.47 -10.23
C ALA A 65 10.23 4.73 -8.89
N VAL A 66 11.33 4.03 -8.62
CA VAL A 66 11.51 3.28 -7.36
C VAL A 66 11.48 4.21 -6.14
N PHE A 67 12.29 5.26 -6.14
CA PHE A 67 12.44 6.12 -4.96
C PHE A 67 11.30 7.13 -4.82
N GLU A 68 10.74 7.60 -5.95
CA GLU A 68 9.65 8.56 -5.98
C GLU A 68 8.34 7.98 -5.44
N ASN A 69 8.09 6.69 -5.66
CA ASN A 69 6.90 5.99 -5.15
C ASN A 69 6.92 5.73 -3.63
N LEU A 70 8.05 5.95 -2.95
CA LEU A 70 8.11 5.89 -1.48
C LEU A 70 7.49 7.12 -0.80
N LEU A 71 7.23 8.17 -1.59
CA LEU A 71 6.73 9.46 -1.13
C LEU A 71 5.24 9.62 -1.47
N PRO A 72 4.51 10.51 -0.78
CA PRO A 72 3.12 10.81 -1.12
C PRO A 72 2.95 11.27 -2.57
N ASP A 73 1.92 10.81 -3.27
CA ASP A 73 1.66 11.17 -4.70
C ASP A 73 1.30 12.66 -4.88
N ASN A 74 0.78 13.30 -3.83
CA ASN A 74 0.21 14.64 -3.88
C ASN A 74 1.31 15.72 -3.78
N ALA A 75 1.49 16.51 -4.84
CA ALA A 75 2.52 17.55 -4.90
C ALA A 75 2.38 18.63 -3.80
N PRO A 76 1.17 19.17 -3.51
CA PRO A 76 0.95 19.99 -2.32
C PRO A 76 1.46 19.35 -1.01
N ILE A 77 1.20 18.06 -0.77
CA ILE A 77 1.70 17.35 0.42
C ILE A 77 3.24 17.30 0.41
N ARG A 78 3.87 17.02 -0.74
CA ARG A 78 5.35 17.03 -0.87
C ARG A 78 5.95 18.39 -0.53
N ARG A 79 5.33 19.49 -0.97
CA ARG A 79 5.79 20.85 -0.66
C ARG A 79 5.67 21.17 0.82
N MET A 80 4.55 20.78 1.43
CA MET A 80 4.34 20.94 2.87
C MET A 80 5.40 20.17 3.69
N ILE A 81 5.71 18.93 3.30
CA ILE A 81 6.80 18.15 3.92
C ILE A 81 8.13 18.90 3.77
N ALA A 82 8.44 19.41 2.58
CA ALA A 82 9.69 20.12 2.34
C ALA A 82 9.82 21.38 3.20
N GLU A 83 8.75 22.17 3.30
CA GLU A 83 8.70 23.39 4.12
C GLU A 83 8.89 23.08 5.61
N ARG A 84 8.26 22.02 6.13
CA ARG A 84 8.35 21.66 7.56
C ARG A 84 9.62 20.97 7.99
N THR A 85 10.20 20.19 7.10
CA THR A 85 11.41 19.39 7.41
C THR A 85 12.69 20.11 7.00
N GLU A 86 12.57 21.38 6.61
CA GLU A 86 13.64 22.20 6.03
C GLU A 86 14.36 21.48 4.88
N ALA A 87 13.64 20.62 4.15
CA ALA A 87 14.19 19.92 3.02
C ALA A 87 14.54 20.93 1.93
N ARG A 88 15.64 20.68 1.23
CA ARG A 88 16.15 21.62 0.22
C ARG A 88 15.21 21.85 -0.96
N SER A 89 14.32 20.89 -1.23
CA SER A 89 13.28 20.96 -2.25
C SER A 89 12.22 19.87 -2.04
N ASP A 90 11.15 19.91 -2.82
CA ASP A 90 10.11 18.87 -2.91
C ASP A 90 10.52 17.68 -3.79
N ARG A 91 11.80 17.58 -4.17
CA ARG A 91 12.33 16.48 -4.99
C ARG A 91 12.51 15.22 -4.17
N PRO A 92 12.36 14.02 -4.78
CA PRO A 92 12.42 12.77 -4.04
C PRO A 92 13.68 12.57 -3.19
N HIS A 93 14.85 12.90 -3.73
CA HIS A 93 16.12 12.79 -2.98
C HIS A 93 16.15 13.69 -1.74
N ASP A 94 15.71 14.94 -1.85
CA ASP A 94 15.78 15.88 -0.72
C ASP A 94 14.72 15.54 0.34
N LEU A 95 13.53 15.07 -0.07
CA LEU A 95 12.49 14.59 0.85
C LEU A 95 12.92 13.30 1.57
N LEU A 96 13.47 12.30 0.87
CA LEU A 96 13.95 11.07 1.50
C LEU A 96 15.13 11.33 2.45
N ALA A 97 15.95 12.35 2.19
CA ALA A 97 16.99 12.75 3.14
C ALA A 97 16.40 13.20 4.49
N ALA A 98 15.21 13.83 4.47
CA ALA A 98 14.55 14.38 5.64
C ALA A 98 13.65 13.36 6.37
N ILE A 99 12.80 12.64 5.62
CA ILE A 99 11.76 11.74 6.17
C ILE A 99 11.98 10.26 5.84
N GLY A 100 13.09 9.90 5.21
CA GLY A 100 13.34 8.52 4.75
C GLY A 100 13.87 7.56 5.82
N ARG A 101 13.75 7.86 7.12
CA ARG A 101 14.26 6.98 8.19
C ARG A 101 13.33 5.80 8.49
N ASP A 102 12.03 5.98 8.28
CA ASP A 102 11.02 4.92 8.35
C ASP A 102 10.07 4.99 7.14
N CYS A 103 10.44 4.32 6.04
CA CYS A 103 9.61 4.21 4.84
C CYS A 103 8.69 2.98 4.87
N VAL A 104 7.76 2.92 3.92
CA VAL A 104 7.17 1.66 3.45
C VAL A 104 8.30 0.70 3.04
N GLY A 105 8.24 -0.53 3.54
CA GLY A 105 9.28 -1.55 3.39
C GLY A 105 10.46 -1.35 4.30
N ALA A 106 11.63 -1.77 3.83
CA ALA A 106 12.83 -1.89 4.65
C ALA A 106 13.93 -0.87 4.34
N MET A 107 13.73 -0.04 3.31
CA MET A 107 14.70 0.98 2.94
C MET A 107 14.72 2.11 3.98
N GLN A 108 15.93 2.50 4.35
CA GLN A 108 16.21 3.64 5.20
C GLN A 108 17.25 4.53 4.51
N PHE A 109 17.00 5.83 4.48
CA PHE A 109 17.84 6.80 3.79
C PHE A 109 18.59 7.67 4.79
N VAL A 110 19.91 7.67 4.68
CA VAL A 110 20.82 8.34 5.61
C VAL A 110 21.79 9.21 4.81
N PRO A 111 22.03 10.48 5.18
CA PRO A 111 23.06 11.28 4.52
C PRO A 111 24.41 10.57 4.53
N HIS A 112 25.10 10.59 3.39
CA HIS A 112 26.33 9.83 3.21
C HIS A 112 27.38 10.10 4.30
N GLY A 113 27.93 9.03 4.86
CA GLY A 113 28.96 9.08 5.90
C GLY A 113 28.44 9.39 7.31
N GLN A 114 27.12 9.52 7.50
CA GLN A 114 26.53 9.52 8.84
C GLN A 114 26.29 8.09 9.32
N ASP A 115 26.51 7.87 10.61
CA ASP A 115 26.15 6.61 11.26
C ASP A 115 24.62 6.45 11.25
N PRO A 116 24.07 5.34 10.70
CA PRO A 116 22.66 5.06 10.82
C PRO A 116 22.24 4.84 12.29
N GLY A 117 23.12 4.30 13.14
CA GLY A 117 22.78 3.74 14.46
C GLY A 117 22.32 2.27 14.37
N ASP A 118 21.98 1.67 15.52
CA ASP A 118 21.43 0.31 15.57
C ASP A 118 19.91 0.33 15.28
N PRO A 119 19.45 -0.29 14.18
CA PRO A 119 18.02 -0.30 13.81
C PRO A 119 17.14 -1.17 14.72
N PHE A 120 17.74 -1.96 15.61
CA PHE A 120 17.02 -2.88 16.50
C PHE A 120 16.91 -2.37 17.94
N VAL A 121 17.60 -1.27 18.27
CA VAL A 121 17.38 -0.56 19.54
C VAL A 121 16.04 0.16 19.45
N ILE A 122 15.21 -0.03 20.47
CA ILE A 122 13.90 0.61 20.56
C ILE A 122 14.02 1.83 21.46
N GLU A 123 13.74 2.99 20.88
CA GLU A 123 13.68 4.29 21.54
C GLU A 123 12.34 4.93 21.21
N GLY A 124 11.70 5.51 22.22
CA GLY A 124 10.43 6.18 22.03
C GLY A 124 9.77 6.54 23.34
N GLU A 125 8.67 7.27 23.22
CA GLU A 125 7.90 7.74 24.36
C GLU A 125 6.54 7.07 24.37
N VAL A 126 6.20 6.43 25.49
CA VAL A 126 4.85 5.91 25.72
C VAL A 126 3.86 7.07 25.64
N GLN A 127 2.79 6.88 24.88
CA GLN A 127 1.76 7.87 24.65
C GLN A 127 0.52 7.53 25.47
N SER A 128 -0.03 8.51 26.17
CA SER A 128 -1.37 8.41 26.76
C SER A 128 -2.45 8.53 25.69
N GLU A 129 -3.66 8.10 26.02
CA GLU A 129 -4.84 8.27 25.14
C GLU A 129 -5.03 9.74 24.73
N ALA A 130 -4.88 10.68 25.67
CA ALA A 130 -5.02 12.12 25.42
C ALA A 130 -3.96 12.66 24.45
N GLN A 131 -2.70 12.18 24.54
CA GLN A 131 -1.62 12.59 23.63
C GLN A 131 -1.85 12.06 22.20
N ILE A 132 -2.40 10.85 22.08
CA ILE A 132 -2.79 10.28 20.78
C ILE A 132 -3.95 11.09 20.19
N ALA A 133 -4.99 11.36 20.99
CA ALA A 133 -6.13 12.17 20.57
C ALA A 133 -5.71 13.58 20.12
N GLU A 134 -4.81 14.23 20.85
CA GLU A 134 -4.25 15.53 20.47
C GLU A 134 -3.49 15.47 19.14
N THR A 135 -2.66 14.45 18.94
CA THR A 135 -1.95 14.22 17.66
C THR A 135 -2.94 14.05 16.51
N LEU A 136 -4.02 13.29 16.72
CA LEU A 136 -5.08 13.05 15.73
C LEU A 136 -5.87 14.33 15.43
N ARG A 137 -6.21 15.14 16.45
CA ARG A 137 -6.85 16.45 16.28
C ARG A 137 -5.96 17.42 15.49
N HIS A 138 -4.65 17.38 15.73
CA HIS A 138 -3.69 18.20 15.01
C HIS A 138 -3.59 17.79 13.55
N LEU A 139 -3.56 16.49 13.24
CA LEU A 139 -3.63 15.98 11.86
C LEU A 139 -4.81 16.54 11.07
N ALA A 140 -5.98 16.68 11.71
CA ALA A 140 -7.19 17.24 11.09
C ALA A 140 -7.05 18.70 10.64
N ARG A 141 -6.32 19.48 11.44
CA ARG A 141 -6.10 20.91 11.20
C ARG A 141 -4.89 21.11 10.31
N ASP A 142 -3.95 20.19 10.43
CA ASP A 142 -2.64 20.27 9.85
C ASP A 142 -2.15 18.88 9.35
N PRO A 143 -2.37 18.57 8.07
CA PRO A 143 -2.18 17.24 7.53
C PRO A 143 -0.68 16.90 7.52
N LEU A 144 -0.21 16.19 8.56
CA LEU A 144 0.90 15.22 8.61
C LEU A 144 1.40 14.91 10.05
N GLY A 145 0.84 15.51 11.11
CA GLY A 145 1.16 15.10 12.49
C GLY A 145 2.60 15.39 12.93
N ILE A 146 3.29 16.29 12.22
CA ILE A 146 4.61 16.81 12.58
C ILE A 146 4.36 18.10 13.37
N ALA A 147 4.28 18.00 14.70
CA ALA A 147 4.05 19.15 15.58
C ALA A 147 5.26 20.13 15.55
N GLU A 148 4.99 21.44 15.67
CA GLU A 148 6.02 22.50 15.61
C GLU A 148 7.01 22.48 16.80
N GLU A 149 6.70 21.76 17.89
CA GLU A 149 7.49 21.82 19.13
C GLU A 149 8.20 20.50 19.51
N ASP A 150 8.00 19.40 18.77
CA ASP A 150 8.63 18.09 19.02
C ASP A 150 9.38 17.57 17.78
N GLU A 151 10.49 16.85 17.98
CA GLU A 151 11.31 16.26 16.91
C GLU A 151 10.45 15.65 15.78
N PRO A 152 10.70 16.00 14.50
CA PRO A 152 9.81 15.61 13.41
C PRO A 152 9.77 14.08 13.29
N LEU A 153 8.56 13.53 13.33
CA LEU A 153 8.31 12.11 13.07
C LEU A 153 8.75 11.81 11.62
N ARG A 154 9.91 11.15 11.44
CA ARG A 154 10.55 10.92 10.13
C ARG A 154 9.98 9.72 9.39
N ILE A 155 8.67 9.74 9.14
CA ILE A 155 7.93 8.65 8.51
C ILE A 155 7.55 9.04 7.09
N SER A 156 7.87 8.19 6.11
CA SER A 156 7.39 8.31 4.73
C SER A 156 6.36 7.21 4.45
N LEU A 157 5.07 7.57 4.56
CA LEU A 157 3.94 6.72 4.18
C LEU A 157 3.32 7.25 2.88
N ALA A 158 3.29 6.43 1.84
CA ALA A 158 2.62 6.77 0.58
C ALA A 158 1.09 6.79 0.74
N GLY A 159 0.37 7.55 -0.09
CA GLY A 159 -1.10 7.71 -0.06
C GLY A 159 -1.57 9.12 0.33
N ALA A 160 -2.83 9.45 0.05
CA ALA A 160 -3.38 10.81 0.19
C ALA A 160 -4.16 11.08 1.49
N GLN A 161 -4.54 10.03 2.23
CA GLN A 161 -5.29 10.13 3.48
C GLN A 161 -4.38 10.48 4.66
N GLU A 162 -4.88 11.34 5.56
CA GLU A 162 -4.23 11.71 6.81
C GLU A 162 -4.00 10.49 7.71
N LYS A 163 -2.75 10.34 8.16
CA LYS A 163 -2.35 9.23 9.01
C LYS A 163 -1.13 9.57 9.85
N THR A 164 -1.03 8.90 10.99
CA THR A 164 0.19 8.79 11.80
C THR A 164 0.52 7.32 12.01
N ALA A 165 1.60 7.01 12.69
CA ALA A 165 1.98 5.65 12.99
C ALA A 165 2.72 5.55 14.33
N TYR A 166 2.49 4.44 15.02
CA TYR A 166 3.04 4.15 16.35
C TYR A 166 3.65 2.76 16.40
N LEU A 167 4.48 2.54 17.42
CA LEU A 167 4.94 1.23 17.83
C LEU A 167 3.99 0.66 18.90
N LYS A 168 3.49 -0.57 18.75
CA LYS A 168 2.75 -1.30 19.79
C LYS A 168 3.73 -2.11 20.64
N GLN A 169 3.76 -1.90 21.95
CA GLN A 169 4.55 -2.67 22.91
C GLN A 169 3.66 -3.16 24.06
N GLY A 170 3.29 -4.44 24.02
CA GLY A 170 2.22 -4.95 24.88
C GLY A 170 0.93 -4.18 24.60
N ASP A 171 0.35 -3.61 25.65
CA ASP A 171 -0.86 -2.79 25.56
C ASP A 171 -0.58 -1.29 25.33
N ASN A 172 0.69 -0.88 25.27
CA ASN A 172 1.07 0.52 25.16
C ASN A 172 1.37 0.93 23.71
N TRP A 173 0.99 2.15 23.37
CA TRP A 173 1.41 2.83 22.15
C TRP A 173 2.63 3.70 22.43
N VAL A 174 3.64 3.56 21.59
CA VAL A 174 4.92 4.28 21.70
C VAL A 174 5.13 5.13 20.45
N LYS A 175 5.38 6.43 20.65
CA LYS A 175 5.85 7.34 19.59
C LYS A 175 7.35 7.07 19.38
N PRO A 176 7.76 6.50 18.23
CA PRO A 176 9.15 6.11 18.03
C PRO A 176 10.06 7.32 17.90
N ARG A 177 11.31 7.15 18.34
CA ARG A 177 12.44 8.06 18.10
C ARG A 177 13.55 7.35 17.32
N GLY A 178 14.39 8.15 16.65
CA GLY A 178 15.56 7.65 15.93
C GLY A 178 15.22 6.66 14.82
N LEU A 179 15.79 5.46 14.88
CA LEU A 179 15.57 4.37 13.92
C LEU A 179 14.45 3.40 14.30
N THR A 180 13.76 3.64 15.41
CA THR A 180 12.72 2.73 15.88
C THR A 180 11.58 2.66 14.85
N PRO A 181 11.27 1.49 14.28
CA PRO A 181 10.19 1.38 13.32
C PRO A 181 8.82 1.52 14.00
N THR A 182 7.89 2.15 13.29
CA THR A 182 6.47 1.98 13.59
C THR A 182 5.99 0.57 13.24
N THR A 183 4.93 0.12 13.90
CA THR A 183 4.28 -1.19 13.66
C THR A 183 2.82 -1.07 13.28
N HIS A 184 2.19 0.06 13.57
CA HIS A 184 0.78 0.29 13.27
C HIS A 184 0.60 1.67 12.64
N ILE A 185 -0.26 1.74 11.63
CA ILE A 185 -0.70 2.98 10.99
C ILE A 185 -2.08 3.33 11.54
N PHE A 186 -2.26 4.59 11.88
CA PHE A 186 -3.49 5.15 12.43
C PHE A 186 -4.10 6.03 11.34
N LYS A 187 -5.19 5.57 10.72
CA LYS A 187 -5.92 6.33 9.69
C LYS A 187 -7.14 7.01 10.29
N ARG A 188 -7.22 8.34 10.14
CA ARG A 188 -8.40 9.11 10.51
C ARG A 188 -9.48 9.01 9.44
N PRO A 189 -10.76 9.30 9.76
CA PRO A 189 -11.77 9.48 8.74
C PRO A 189 -11.35 10.54 7.72
N ILE A 190 -11.50 10.23 6.44
CA ILE A 190 -11.21 11.14 5.31
C ILE A 190 -12.04 12.42 5.39
N GLY A 191 -13.27 12.34 5.91
CA GLY A 191 -14.20 13.45 5.98
C GLY A 191 -14.76 13.82 4.60
N VAL A 192 -15.11 15.09 4.41
CA VAL A 192 -15.67 15.56 3.13
C VAL A 192 -14.55 15.96 2.18
N THR A 193 -14.46 15.27 1.05
CA THR A 193 -13.46 15.58 0.01
C THR A 193 -13.75 16.92 -0.67
N GLN A 194 -12.75 17.49 -1.35
CA GLN A 194 -12.91 18.71 -2.17
C GLN A 194 -14.00 18.59 -3.25
N ARG A 195 -14.37 17.37 -3.64
CA ARG A 195 -15.43 17.09 -4.63
C ARG A 195 -16.82 16.96 -3.99
N GLY A 196 -16.95 17.19 -2.69
CA GLY A 196 -18.19 17.07 -1.93
C GLY A 196 -18.58 15.64 -1.56
N LEU A 197 -17.70 14.66 -1.76
CA LEU A 197 -17.94 13.28 -1.32
C LEU A 197 -17.75 13.19 0.20
N ASP A 198 -18.78 12.74 0.91
CA ASP A 198 -18.73 12.52 2.35
C ASP A 198 -18.17 11.13 2.68
N LEU A 199 -16.89 11.08 3.05
CA LEU A 199 -16.18 9.88 3.50
C LEU A 199 -15.90 9.94 5.02
N SER A 200 -16.78 10.57 5.79
CA SER A 200 -16.66 10.69 7.26
C SER A 200 -16.74 9.35 8.00
N GLU A 201 -17.17 8.28 7.33
CA GLU A 201 -17.20 6.90 7.85
C GLU A 201 -16.26 5.97 7.08
N SER A 202 -15.15 6.51 6.57
CA SER A 202 -14.12 5.73 5.88
C SER A 202 -13.42 4.71 6.80
N VAL A 203 -13.43 4.93 8.12
CA VAL A 203 -12.90 3.97 9.10
C VAL A 203 -13.74 2.69 9.09
N GLU A 204 -15.05 2.82 9.23
CA GLU A 204 -16.00 1.71 9.23
C GLU A 204 -16.04 1.04 7.84
N ASN A 205 -16.00 1.83 6.77
CA ASN A 205 -15.96 1.35 5.39
C ASN A 205 -14.73 0.46 5.10
N GLU A 206 -13.52 0.94 5.42
CA GLU A 206 -12.29 0.18 5.18
C GLU A 206 -12.21 -1.04 6.11
N TYR A 207 -12.62 -0.91 7.37
CA TYR A 207 -12.71 -2.04 8.30
C TYR A 207 -13.58 -3.17 7.72
N LEU A 208 -14.80 -2.85 7.28
CA LEU A 208 -15.72 -3.82 6.72
C LEU A 208 -15.14 -4.47 5.46
N CYS A 209 -14.56 -3.69 4.55
CA CYS A 209 -13.95 -4.22 3.33
C CYS A 209 -12.83 -5.23 3.64
N LEU A 210 -11.93 -4.90 4.57
CA LEU A 210 -10.83 -5.80 4.94
C LEU A 210 -11.34 -7.07 5.63
N LYS A 211 -12.37 -6.96 6.49
CA LYS A 211 -13.01 -8.15 7.09
C LYS A 211 -13.68 -9.04 6.05
N ILE A 212 -14.31 -8.46 5.03
CA ILE A 212 -14.87 -9.22 3.91
C ILE A 212 -13.76 -9.94 3.14
N LEU A 213 -12.66 -9.26 2.79
CA LEU A 213 -11.55 -9.93 2.09
C LEU A 213 -10.99 -11.11 2.90
N GLN A 214 -10.82 -10.94 4.22
CA GLN A 214 -10.40 -12.01 5.13
C GLN A 214 -11.39 -13.18 5.13
N ALA A 215 -12.69 -12.91 5.25
CA ALA A 215 -13.72 -13.94 5.25
C ALA A 215 -13.82 -14.70 3.91
N PHE A 216 -13.46 -14.06 2.78
CA PHE A 216 -13.32 -14.72 1.48
C PHE A 216 -11.97 -15.46 1.28
N GLY A 217 -11.19 -15.61 2.36
CA GLY A 217 -9.95 -16.38 2.39
C GLY A 217 -8.77 -15.67 1.73
N LEU A 218 -8.78 -14.33 1.66
CA LEU A 218 -7.62 -13.55 1.20
C LEU A 218 -6.82 -13.04 2.38
N GLU A 219 -5.49 -13.04 2.23
CA GLU A 219 -4.61 -12.32 3.15
C GLU A 219 -4.86 -10.81 2.98
N ALA A 220 -5.31 -10.16 4.04
CA ALA A 220 -5.52 -8.71 4.09
C ALA A 220 -5.07 -8.17 5.45
N ASN A 221 -4.76 -6.87 5.52
CA ASN A 221 -4.26 -6.24 6.74
C ASN A 221 -5.13 -6.52 7.96
N ASN A 222 -4.48 -6.83 9.08
CA ASN A 222 -5.14 -6.86 10.37
C ASN A 222 -5.48 -5.43 10.78
N VAL A 223 -6.76 -5.21 11.08
CA VAL A 223 -7.28 -3.90 11.46
C VAL A 223 -8.19 -3.99 12.67
N GLU A 224 -8.11 -2.96 13.50
CA GLU A 224 -9.01 -2.70 14.62
C GLU A 224 -9.57 -1.27 14.50
N MET A 225 -10.85 -1.10 14.78
CA MET A 225 -11.41 0.24 14.98
C MET A 225 -11.18 0.62 16.44
N ALA A 226 -10.58 1.78 16.66
CA ALA A 226 -10.29 2.29 17.99
C ALA A 226 -10.82 3.72 18.14
N ARG A 227 -10.93 4.14 19.40
CA ARG A 227 -11.29 5.50 19.78
C ARG A 227 -10.29 5.98 20.83
N PHE A 228 -9.79 7.20 20.65
CA PHE A 228 -8.96 7.90 21.62
C PHE A 228 -9.66 9.23 21.91
N GLU A 229 -10.22 9.37 23.10
CA GLU A 229 -11.17 10.46 23.43
C GLU A 229 -12.31 10.57 22.39
N ASP A 230 -12.39 11.70 21.67
CA ASP A 230 -13.38 11.97 20.63
C ASP A 230 -12.97 11.49 19.23
N GLU A 231 -11.72 11.10 19.04
CA GLU A 231 -11.14 10.75 17.75
C GLU A 231 -11.35 9.27 17.42
N ARG A 232 -12.08 8.99 16.33
CA ARG A 232 -12.20 7.65 15.73
C ARG A 232 -11.03 7.38 14.81
N VAL A 233 -10.51 6.16 14.83
CA VAL A 233 -9.35 5.78 14.01
C VAL A 233 -9.41 4.32 13.59
N LEU A 234 -8.96 4.04 12.37
CA LEU A 234 -8.63 2.70 11.95
C LEU A 234 -7.16 2.44 12.27
N VAL A 235 -6.90 1.50 13.17
CA VAL A 235 -5.55 1.06 13.53
C VAL A 235 -5.21 -0.15 12.68
N ILE A 236 -4.15 -0.04 11.90
CA ILE A 236 -3.75 -1.00 10.87
C ILE A 236 -2.38 -1.57 11.24
N GLU A 237 -2.31 -2.89 11.44
CA GLU A 237 -1.04 -3.57 11.63
C GLU A 237 -0.21 -3.56 10.33
N ARG A 238 1.04 -3.15 10.43
CA ARG A 238 1.98 -3.12 9.31
C ARG A 238 2.54 -4.52 9.06
N PHE A 239 2.14 -5.13 7.96
CA PHE A 239 2.70 -6.43 7.53
C PHE A 239 4.16 -6.34 7.07
N ASP A 240 4.71 -5.15 6.87
CA ASP A 240 6.12 -4.94 6.51
C ASP A 240 7.04 -4.79 7.74
N ARG A 241 6.56 -5.24 8.90
CA ARG A 241 7.25 -5.19 10.19
C ARG A 241 7.06 -6.53 10.89
N ALA A 242 8.13 -7.05 11.49
CA ALA A 242 8.07 -8.31 12.23
C ALA A 242 8.94 -8.24 13.49
N PRO A 243 8.50 -8.82 14.63
CA PRO A 243 9.34 -8.93 15.80
C PRO A 243 10.56 -9.81 15.52
N ARG A 244 11.72 -9.42 16.05
CA ARG A 244 12.96 -10.19 15.95
C ARG A 244 13.13 -11.09 17.17
N ALA A 245 13.52 -12.34 16.98
CA ALA A 245 13.75 -13.29 18.09
C ALA A 245 14.76 -12.80 19.14
N LYS A 246 15.74 -11.98 18.72
CA LYS A 246 16.76 -11.38 19.61
C LYS A 246 16.35 -10.02 20.18
N GLY A 247 15.07 -9.64 20.07
CA GLY A 247 14.60 -8.30 20.38
C GLY A 247 14.79 -7.31 19.23
N GLY A 248 13.96 -6.26 19.25
CA GLY A 248 13.83 -5.29 18.16
C GLY A 248 12.82 -5.73 17.09
N ILE A 249 12.70 -4.94 16.03
CA ILE A 249 11.76 -5.15 14.93
C ILE A 249 12.53 -5.15 13.62
N VAL A 250 12.30 -6.19 12.82
CA VAL A 250 12.80 -6.28 11.45
C VAL A 250 11.81 -5.59 10.52
N ARG A 251 12.33 -4.76 9.60
CA ARG A 251 11.55 -4.26 8.47
C ARG A 251 11.61 -5.28 7.34
N LEU A 252 10.46 -5.67 6.81
CA LEU A 252 10.39 -6.61 5.69
C LEU A 252 10.48 -5.82 4.38
N PRO A 253 11.40 -6.18 3.46
CA PRO A 253 11.50 -5.53 2.15
C PRO A 253 10.20 -5.71 1.37
N GLN A 254 9.62 -4.61 0.90
CA GLN A 254 8.46 -4.62 0.02
C GLN A 254 8.56 -3.51 -1.03
N GLU A 255 7.81 -3.67 -2.11
CA GLU A 255 7.53 -2.62 -3.09
C GLU A 255 6.12 -2.81 -3.69
N ASP A 256 5.49 -1.73 -4.13
CA ASP A 256 4.19 -1.78 -4.80
C ASP A 256 4.33 -2.23 -6.28
N PHE A 257 3.23 -2.66 -6.93
CA PHE A 257 3.31 -3.14 -8.32
C PHE A 257 3.70 -2.03 -9.29
N LEU A 258 3.48 -0.75 -8.94
CA LEU A 258 3.87 0.39 -9.75
C LEU A 258 5.39 0.54 -9.76
N GLN A 259 6.03 0.42 -8.59
CA GLN A 259 7.48 0.32 -8.41
C GLN A 259 8.03 -0.90 -9.13
N ALA A 260 7.45 -2.07 -8.90
CA ALA A 260 7.90 -3.32 -9.51
C ALA A 260 7.85 -3.28 -11.05
N SER A 261 6.94 -2.48 -11.60
CA SER A 261 6.76 -2.28 -13.04
C SER A 261 7.54 -1.08 -13.60
N GLY A 262 8.19 -0.27 -12.75
CA GLY A 262 9.03 0.86 -13.17
C GLY A 262 8.27 2.12 -13.59
N PHE A 263 7.04 2.29 -13.08
CA PHE A 263 6.20 3.46 -13.35
C PHE A 263 6.29 4.49 -12.21
N GLU A 264 6.28 5.77 -12.57
CA GLU A 264 6.21 6.88 -11.61
C GLU A 264 4.79 7.04 -11.05
N SER A 265 4.66 7.64 -9.86
CA SER A 265 3.39 7.73 -9.10
C SER A 265 2.22 8.32 -9.92
N GLY A 266 2.50 9.25 -10.83
CA GLY A 266 1.52 9.90 -11.69
C GLY A 266 0.84 8.95 -12.70
N LEU A 267 1.39 7.75 -12.92
CA LEU A 267 0.89 6.75 -13.85
C LEU A 267 0.25 5.56 -13.14
N LYS A 268 -0.35 5.76 -11.96
CA LYS A 268 -0.96 4.66 -11.20
C LYS A 268 -2.23 4.06 -11.82
N TYR A 269 -2.98 4.84 -12.60
CA TYR A 269 -4.21 4.40 -13.25
C TYR A 269 -3.99 3.96 -14.71
N GLN A 270 -4.65 2.88 -15.13
CA GLN A 270 -4.50 2.33 -16.48
C GLN A 270 -4.97 3.29 -17.58
N ASP A 271 -6.04 4.05 -17.34
CA ASP A 271 -6.56 5.05 -18.28
C ASP A 271 -5.58 6.22 -18.53
N HIS A 272 -4.66 6.46 -17.61
CA HIS A 272 -3.54 7.39 -17.73
C HIS A 272 -2.23 6.74 -18.22
N GLY A 273 -2.27 5.48 -18.65
CA GLY A 273 -1.10 4.75 -19.17
C GLY A 273 -0.33 3.93 -18.14
N GLY A 274 -0.91 3.74 -16.95
CA GLY A 274 -0.39 2.84 -15.93
C GLY A 274 -0.59 1.34 -16.22
N PRO A 275 -0.10 0.47 -15.31
CA PRO A 275 -0.24 -0.97 -15.46
C PRO A 275 -1.70 -1.42 -15.54
N SER A 276 -1.97 -2.35 -16.45
CA SER A 276 -3.24 -3.06 -16.55
C SER A 276 -3.27 -4.29 -15.64
N MET A 277 -4.47 -4.86 -15.44
CA MET A 277 -4.62 -6.14 -14.75
C MET A 277 -3.79 -7.26 -15.40
N ARG A 278 -3.65 -7.23 -16.73
CA ARG A 278 -2.80 -8.16 -17.47
C ARG A 278 -1.32 -8.00 -17.10
N ASP A 279 -0.81 -6.77 -17.07
CA ASP A 279 0.58 -6.50 -16.70
C ASP A 279 0.88 -6.98 -15.27
N CYS A 280 -0.08 -6.79 -14.36
CA CYS A 280 0.00 -7.28 -12.99
C CYS A 280 0.04 -8.82 -12.92
N LEU A 281 -0.80 -9.52 -13.71
CA LEU A 281 -0.78 -10.99 -13.77
C LEU A 281 0.52 -11.54 -14.41
N GLU A 282 1.07 -10.83 -15.40
CA GLU A 282 2.35 -11.16 -16.02
C GLU A 282 3.52 -10.93 -15.04
N LEU A 283 3.46 -9.88 -14.21
CA LEU A 283 4.40 -9.70 -13.10
C LEU A 283 4.35 -10.92 -12.16
N LEU A 284 3.16 -11.30 -11.70
CA LEU A 284 2.99 -12.40 -10.74
C LEU A 284 3.36 -13.78 -11.30
N ALA A 285 3.46 -13.93 -12.63
CA ALA A 285 3.99 -15.14 -13.24
C ALA A 285 5.46 -15.43 -12.85
N ALA A 286 6.19 -14.42 -12.37
CA ALA A 286 7.57 -14.52 -11.92
C ALA A 286 7.73 -14.62 -10.38
N SER A 287 6.62 -14.71 -9.63
CA SER A 287 6.64 -14.94 -8.17
C SER A 287 7.28 -16.30 -7.83
N GLU A 288 7.70 -16.50 -6.58
CA GLU A 288 8.09 -17.82 -6.07
C GLU A 288 6.92 -18.82 -6.10
N ASN A 289 5.67 -18.33 -5.95
CA ASN A 289 4.46 -19.15 -6.03
C ASN A 289 3.46 -18.58 -7.05
N PRO A 290 3.74 -18.63 -8.36
CA PRO A 290 2.97 -17.93 -9.40
C PRO A 290 1.48 -18.26 -9.40
N LEU A 291 1.14 -19.54 -9.25
CA LEU A 291 -0.25 -20.00 -9.30
C LEU A 291 -1.06 -19.43 -8.12
N SER A 292 -0.45 -19.40 -6.93
CA SER A 292 -1.10 -18.89 -5.71
C SER A 292 -1.28 -17.38 -5.79
N ASP A 293 -0.25 -16.64 -6.20
CA ASP A 293 -0.31 -15.18 -6.29
C ASP A 293 -1.25 -14.72 -7.40
N GLN A 294 -1.26 -15.39 -8.56
CA GLN A 294 -2.23 -15.13 -9.63
C GLN A 294 -3.67 -15.43 -9.18
N ASN A 295 -3.89 -16.52 -8.43
CA ASN A 295 -5.20 -16.85 -7.84
C ASN A 295 -5.67 -15.74 -6.88
N LEU A 296 -4.79 -15.35 -5.95
CA LEU A 296 -5.06 -14.32 -4.95
C LEU A 296 -5.40 -12.97 -5.62
N PHE A 297 -4.60 -12.55 -6.60
CA PHE A 297 -4.85 -11.32 -7.34
C PHE A 297 -6.16 -11.37 -8.14
N LEU A 298 -6.47 -12.49 -8.80
CA LEU A 298 -7.74 -12.67 -9.51
C LEU A 298 -8.94 -12.56 -8.58
N LYS A 299 -8.90 -13.24 -7.43
CA LYS A 299 -9.94 -13.15 -6.40
C LYS A 299 -10.10 -11.71 -5.89
N ALA A 300 -8.99 -11.01 -5.64
CA ALA A 300 -9.00 -9.60 -5.24
C ALA A 300 -9.68 -8.70 -6.28
N GLN A 301 -9.40 -8.89 -7.58
CA GLN A 301 -10.03 -8.11 -8.65
C GLN A 301 -11.54 -8.40 -8.77
N ILE A 302 -11.95 -9.67 -8.65
CA ILE A 302 -13.36 -10.05 -8.65
C ILE A 302 -14.06 -9.41 -7.44
N LEU A 303 -13.50 -9.54 -6.24
CA LEU A 303 -14.08 -8.96 -5.03
C LEU A 303 -14.12 -7.43 -5.07
N ASN A 304 -13.13 -6.75 -5.66
CA ASN A 304 -13.21 -5.31 -5.87
C ASN A 304 -14.42 -4.91 -6.73
N TRP A 305 -14.73 -5.68 -7.78
CA TRP A 305 -15.95 -5.47 -8.56
C TRP A 305 -17.22 -5.76 -7.74
N MET A 306 -17.20 -6.84 -6.96
CA MET A 306 -18.34 -7.19 -6.11
C MET A 306 -18.60 -6.12 -5.06
N LEU A 307 -17.54 -5.54 -4.48
CA LEU A 307 -17.56 -4.47 -3.48
C LEU A 307 -17.82 -3.08 -4.07
N LEU A 308 -17.75 -2.86 -5.38
CA LEU A 308 -17.65 -1.51 -5.96
C LEU A 308 -16.45 -0.72 -5.40
N ALA A 309 -15.32 -1.39 -5.23
CA ALA A 309 -14.05 -0.76 -4.88
C ALA A 309 -13.42 -0.16 -6.14
N THR A 310 -13.40 1.18 -6.23
CA THR A 310 -13.03 1.91 -7.44
C THR A 310 -11.53 2.22 -7.53
N ASP A 311 -10.79 2.10 -6.43
CA ASP A 311 -9.39 2.54 -6.33
C ASP A 311 -8.38 1.38 -6.28
N GLY A 312 -8.75 0.20 -6.77
CA GLY A 312 -7.86 -0.97 -6.86
C GLY A 312 -6.78 -0.86 -7.94
N HIS A 313 -5.96 0.19 -7.93
CA HIS A 313 -4.88 0.44 -8.89
C HIS A 313 -3.56 -0.24 -8.48
N ALA A 314 -2.54 -0.23 -9.36
CA ALA A 314 -1.29 -0.97 -9.15
C ALA A 314 -0.53 -0.59 -7.86
N LYS A 315 -0.71 0.62 -7.34
CA LYS A 315 -0.09 1.05 -6.06
C LYS A 315 -0.70 0.39 -4.81
N ASN A 316 -1.90 -0.19 -4.93
CA ASN A 316 -2.64 -0.85 -3.84
C ASN A 316 -2.40 -2.37 -3.80
N TYR A 317 -1.39 -2.83 -4.54
CA TYR A 317 -0.89 -4.19 -4.47
C TYR A 317 0.63 -4.13 -4.32
N SER A 318 1.17 -4.91 -3.40
CA SER A 318 2.60 -4.97 -3.14
C SER A 318 3.13 -6.40 -3.19
N ILE A 319 4.45 -6.50 -3.32
CA ILE A 319 5.21 -7.75 -3.21
C ILE A 319 6.24 -7.62 -2.08
N PHE A 320 6.47 -8.71 -1.37
CA PHE A 320 7.65 -8.85 -0.53
C PHE A 320 8.85 -9.22 -1.40
N ASN A 321 9.98 -8.53 -1.21
CA ASN A 321 11.24 -8.89 -1.85
C ASN A 321 11.98 -9.89 -0.95
N LEU A 322 12.24 -11.09 -1.48
CA LEU A 322 12.80 -12.22 -0.75
C LEU A 322 14.30 -12.41 -1.06
N PRO A 323 15.08 -13.00 -0.13
CA PRO A 323 16.47 -13.36 -0.40
C PRO A 323 16.64 -14.13 -1.71
N GLY A 324 17.72 -13.87 -2.45
CA GLY A 324 17.96 -14.51 -3.75
C GLY A 324 17.15 -13.92 -4.91
N GLY A 325 16.36 -12.87 -4.67
CA GLY A 325 15.65 -12.12 -5.70
C GLY A 325 14.28 -12.68 -6.11
N GLY A 326 13.79 -13.69 -5.39
CA GLY A 326 12.40 -14.09 -5.43
C GLY A 326 11.48 -13.04 -4.83
N PHE A 327 10.18 -13.20 -5.05
CA PHE A 327 9.16 -12.35 -4.43
C PHE A 327 7.84 -13.10 -4.32
N ARG A 328 6.94 -12.58 -3.49
CA ARG A 328 5.55 -13.04 -3.39
C ARG A 328 4.62 -11.86 -3.06
N MET A 329 3.33 -11.99 -3.32
CA MET A 329 2.36 -10.96 -2.92
C MET A 329 2.34 -10.73 -1.40
N THR A 330 2.10 -9.47 -1.03
CA THR A 330 1.78 -9.07 0.35
C THR A 330 0.28 -9.28 0.63
N PRO A 331 -0.15 -9.20 1.90
CA PRO A 331 -1.55 -8.98 2.21
C PRO A 331 -2.13 -7.76 1.47
N LEU A 332 -3.44 -7.81 1.20
CA LEU A 332 -4.21 -6.72 0.62
C LEU A 332 -4.47 -5.61 1.65
N TYR A 333 -4.48 -4.36 1.18
CA TYR A 333 -4.65 -3.18 2.02
C TYR A 333 -5.40 -2.08 1.25
N ASP A 334 -5.88 -1.07 1.98
CA ASP A 334 -6.43 0.17 1.41
C ASP A 334 -7.60 -0.07 0.44
N VAL A 335 -8.60 -0.82 0.91
CA VAL A 335 -9.80 -1.14 0.14
C VAL A 335 -10.99 -0.40 0.72
N LEU A 336 -11.60 0.46 -0.11
CA LEU A 336 -12.80 1.22 0.21
C LEU A 336 -13.89 0.93 -0.83
N THR A 337 -15.12 0.79 -0.37
CA THR A 337 -16.29 0.55 -1.21
C THR A 337 -17.09 1.84 -1.46
N ALA A 338 -17.58 2.00 -2.69
CA ALA A 338 -18.57 3.01 -3.06
C ALA A 338 -20.03 2.50 -2.98
N ALA A 339 -20.28 1.33 -2.39
CA ALA A 339 -21.61 0.73 -2.34
C ALA A 339 -22.65 1.44 -1.45
N PRO A 340 -22.28 2.02 -0.27
CA PRO A 340 -23.23 2.76 0.57
C PRO A 340 -23.96 3.84 -0.22
N ALA A 341 -25.27 3.95 -0.03
CA ALA A 341 -26.12 4.79 -0.91
C ALA A 341 -25.74 6.27 -0.88
N GLU A 342 -25.37 6.79 0.30
CA GLU A 342 -24.93 8.18 0.48
C GLU A 342 -23.67 8.49 -0.33
N LEU A 343 -22.74 7.53 -0.44
CA LEU A 343 -21.57 7.63 -1.31
C LEU A 343 -21.93 7.43 -2.78
N ARG A 344 -22.67 6.36 -3.08
CA ARG A 344 -23.03 5.97 -4.45
C ARG A 344 -23.81 7.04 -5.19
N ASN A 345 -24.73 7.74 -4.50
CA ASN A 345 -25.58 8.75 -5.10
C ASN A 345 -24.82 10.02 -5.54
N ASN A 346 -23.59 10.21 -5.03
CA ASN A 346 -22.72 11.29 -5.49
C ASN A 346 -22.03 10.97 -6.83
N PHE A 347 -22.08 9.72 -7.28
CA PHE A 347 -21.54 9.29 -8.56
C PHE A 347 -22.65 9.11 -9.59
N ARG A 348 -22.41 9.53 -10.84
CA ARG A 348 -23.23 9.02 -11.94
C ARG A 348 -22.85 7.55 -12.15
N HIS A 349 -23.79 6.70 -12.57
CA HIS A 349 -23.51 5.28 -12.82
C HIS A 349 -22.27 5.03 -13.69
N LYS A 350 -22.00 5.92 -14.66
CA LYS A 350 -20.83 5.85 -15.54
C LYS A 350 -19.48 6.16 -14.86
N ASP A 351 -19.50 6.78 -13.70
CA ASP A 351 -18.31 7.23 -12.95
C ASP A 351 -17.83 6.16 -11.96
N ILE A 352 -18.62 5.11 -11.69
CA ILE A 352 -18.21 3.97 -10.86
C ILE A 352 -17.50 2.94 -11.73
N GLN A 353 -16.16 2.97 -11.69
CA GLN A 353 -15.29 2.19 -12.57
C GLN A 353 -14.23 1.43 -11.77
N MET A 354 -13.81 0.27 -12.29
CA MET A 354 -12.57 -0.38 -11.86
C MET A 354 -11.37 0.49 -12.24
N ALA A 355 -10.34 0.52 -11.40
CA ALA A 355 -9.07 1.17 -11.75
C ALA A 355 -8.32 0.43 -12.89
N MET A 356 -8.53 -0.88 -13.00
CA MET A 356 -7.99 -1.72 -14.07
C MET A 356 -9.14 -2.35 -14.85
N SER A 357 -9.14 -2.19 -16.17
CA SER A 357 -10.17 -2.75 -17.04
C SER A 357 -10.08 -4.26 -17.19
N VAL A 358 -11.23 -4.88 -17.49
CA VAL A 358 -11.37 -6.32 -17.70
C VAL A 358 -12.03 -6.67 -19.04
N GLY A 359 -11.80 -7.89 -19.50
CA GLY A 359 -12.37 -8.42 -20.73
C GLY A 359 -11.68 -7.95 -22.00
N ASN A 360 -12.07 -8.55 -23.12
CA ASN A 360 -11.46 -8.27 -24.43
C ASN A 360 -11.72 -6.83 -24.94
N ALA A 361 -12.73 -6.16 -24.40
CA ALA A 361 -13.14 -4.81 -24.80
C ALA A 361 -12.83 -3.72 -23.74
N ARG A 362 -11.93 -4.01 -22.78
CA ARG A 362 -11.51 -3.08 -21.72
C ARG A 362 -12.70 -2.45 -20.97
N HIS A 363 -13.54 -3.29 -20.38
CA HIS A 363 -14.64 -2.82 -19.54
C HIS A 363 -14.11 -2.21 -18.24
N TYR A 364 -14.41 -0.94 -18.02
CA TYR A 364 -14.12 -0.22 -16.78
C TYR A 364 -15.35 -0.10 -15.88
N ARG A 365 -16.52 0.14 -16.46
CA ARG A 365 -17.74 0.41 -15.70
C ARG A 365 -18.24 -0.83 -14.98
N MET A 366 -18.43 -0.70 -13.66
CA MET A 366 -18.83 -1.82 -12.79
C MET A 366 -20.17 -2.45 -13.19
N ASP A 367 -21.09 -1.66 -13.75
CA ASP A 367 -22.41 -2.11 -14.21
C ASP A 367 -22.39 -2.88 -15.55
N GLN A 368 -21.26 -2.86 -16.26
CA GLN A 368 -21.05 -3.58 -17.52
C GLN A 368 -20.15 -4.80 -17.38
N ILE A 369 -19.59 -5.03 -16.19
CA ILE A 369 -18.65 -6.12 -15.91
C ILE A 369 -19.42 -7.36 -15.46
N HIS A 370 -19.00 -8.50 -15.98
CA HIS A 370 -19.47 -9.84 -15.65
C HIS A 370 -18.28 -10.75 -15.34
N PRO A 371 -18.48 -11.86 -14.60
CA PRO A 371 -17.41 -12.80 -14.25
C PRO A 371 -16.55 -13.26 -15.45
N ARG A 372 -17.18 -13.55 -16.59
CA ARG A 372 -16.50 -13.91 -17.85
C ARG A 372 -15.43 -12.92 -18.31
N HIS A 373 -15.53 -11.64 -17.95
CA HIS A 373 -14.54 -10.62 -18.33
C HIS A 373 -13.22 -10.78 -17.58
N PHE A 374 -13.25 -11.24 -16.33
CA PHE A 374 -12.04 -11.57 -15.58
C PHE A 374 -11.33 -12.78 -16.20
N THR A 375 -12.08 -13.82 -16.55
CA THR A 375 -11.58 -15.00 -17.29
C THR A 375 -10.93 -14.60 -18.61
N GLN A 376 -11.55 -13.70 -19.38
CA GLN A 376 -10.98 -13.16 -20.62
C GLN A 376 -9.64 -12.46 -20.39
N THR A 377 -9.56 -11.56 -19.39
CA THR A 377 -8.29 -10.89 -19.04
C THR A 377 -7.22 -11.90 -18.62
N ALA A 378 -7.58 -12.86 -17.76
CA ALA A 378 -6.65 -13.85 -17.24
C ALA A 378 -6.11 -14.77 -18.34
N ARG A 379 -6.96 -15.18 -19.30
CA ARG A 379 -6.54 -15.91 -20.50
C ARG A 379 -5.61 -15.07 -21.38
N ALA A 380 -5.87 -13.78 -21.55
CA ALA A 380 -4.98 -12.88 -22.29
C ALA A 380 -3.60 -12.72 -21.61
N ALA A 381 -3.56 -12.78 -20.28
CA ALA A 381 -2.35 -12.81 -19.47
C ALA A 381 -1.70 -14.21 -19.38
N ARG A 382 -2.27 -15.22 -20.07
CA ARG A 382 -1.79 -16.62 -20.08
C ARG A 382 -1.78 -17.28 -18.69
N VAL A 383 -2.67 -16.85 -17.79
CA VAL A 383 -2.89 -17.54 -16.51
C VAL A 383 -3.41 -18.96 -16.79
N PRO A 384 -2.89 -20.01 -16.12
CA PRO A 384 -3.38 -21.37 -16.31
C PRO A 384 -4.88 -21.49 -16.05
N ILE A 385 -5.60 -22.20 -16.91
CA ILE A 385 -7.06 -22.33 -16.82
C ILE A 385 -7.54 -22.83 -15.45
N ARG A 386 -6.76 -23.72 -14.82
CA ARG A 386 -7.05 -24.22 -13.47
C ARG A 386 -7.08 -23.07 -12.45
N VAL A 387 -6.13 -22.14 -12.49
CA VAL A 387 -6.09 -21.00 -11.56
C VAL A 387 -7.28 -20.08 -11.75
N ILE A 388 -7.69 -19.83 -13.00
CA ILE A 388 -8.87 -19.00 -13.31
C ILE A 388 -10.14 -19.62 -12.74
N ARG A 389 -10.29 -20.94 -12.94
CA ARG A 389 -11.42 -21.70 -12.45
C ARG A 389 -11.42 -21.77 -10.92
N ASP A 390 -10.29 -22.09 -10.31
CA ASP A 390 -10.13 -22.23 -8.87
C ASP A 390 -10.46 -20.89 -8.17
N ALA A 391 -10.03 -19.73 -8.72
CA ALA A 391 -10.39 -18.41 -8.20
C ALA A 391 -11.91 -18.17 -8.13
N THR A 392 -12.64 -18.60 -9.17
CA THR A 392 -14.09 -18.44 -9.26
C THR A 392 -14.81 -19.42 -8.33
N ILE A 393 -14.39 -20.68 -8.33
CA ILE A 393 -14.98 -21.74 -7.49
C ILE A 393 -14.79 -21.41 -6.00
N GLU A 394 -13.58 -21.00 -5.59
CA GLU A 394 -13.31 -20.65 -4.20
C GLU A 394 -14.22 -19.51 -3.70
N ILE A 395 -14.47 -18.48 -4.53
CA ILE A 395 -15.39 -17.39 -4.20
C ILE A 395 -16.82 -17.92 -4.00
N VAL A 396 -17.26 -18.84 -4.85
CA VAL A 396 -18.60 -19.44 -4.77
C VAL A 396 -18.73 -20.30 -3.50
N GLU A 397 -17.76 -21.18 -3.26
CA GLU A 397 -17.77 -22.12 -2.13
C GLU A 397 -17.76 -21.39 -0.78
N ILE A 398 -16.94 -20.34 -0.65
CA ILE A 398 -16.82 -19.59 0.62
C ILE A 398 -17.84 -18.46 0.75
N GLY A 399 -18.44 -18.00 -0.35
CA GLY A 399 -19.10 -16.70 -0.38
C GLY A 399 -20.27 -16.56 0.59
N ARG A 400 -21.17 -17.55 0.67
CA ARG A 400 -22.31 -17.49 1.60
C ARG A 400 -21.87 -17.62 3.07
N PRO A 401 -21.01 -18.59 3.44
CA PRO A 401 -20.40 -18.63 4.77
C PRO A 401 -19.70 -17.33 5.16
N ALA A 402 -18.89 -16.75 4.25
CA ALA A 402 -18.15 -15.52 4.50
C ALA A 402 -19.06 -14.33 4.80
N LEU A 403 -20.16 -14.16 4.04
CA LEU A 403 -21.11 -13.08 4.29
C LEU A 403 -21.79 -13.22 5.66
N ALA A 404 -22.18 -14.44 6.04
CA ALA A 404 -22.78 -14.70 7.35
C ALA A 404 -21.77 -14.50 8.49
N GLU A 405 -20.53 -14.92 8.32
CA GLU A 405 -19.45 -14.68 9.28
C GLU A 405 -19.22 -13.19 9.51
N VAL A 406 -19.12 -12.40 8.43
CA VAL A 406 -18.95 -10.95 8.52
C VAL A 406 -20.12 -10.32 9.25
N GLU A 407 -21.37 -10.63 8.86
CA GLU A 407 -22.57 -10.06 9.48
C GLU A 407 -22.63 -10.31 10.98
N VAL A 408 -22.28 -11.52 11.44
CA VAL A 408 -22.25 -11.88 12.86
C VAL A 408 -21.03 -11.28 13.59
N GLY A 409 -19.91 -11.09 12.89
CA GLY A 409 -18.65 -10.60 13.45
C GLY A 409 -18.58 -9.08 13.62
N LEU A 410 -19.53 -8.31 13.07
CA LEU A 410 -19.53 -6.85 13.22
C LEU A 410 -19.87 -6.42 14.66
N PRO A 411 -19.28 -5.31 15.15
CA PRO A 411 -19.70 -4.69 16.39
C PRO A 411 -21.19 -4.36 16.41
N GLY A 412 -21.84 -4.49 17.57
CA GLY A 412 -23.29 -4.26 17.70
C GLY A 412 -23.73 -2.82 17.40
N ASP A 413 -22.80 -1.86 17.43
CA ASP A 413 -23.00 -0.45 17.09
C ASP A 413 -22.49 -0.08 15.69
N PHE A 414 -22.15 -1.07 14.85
CA PHE A 414 -21.65 -0.84 13.50
C PHE A 414 -22.73 -0.15 12.62
N PRO A 415 -22.38 0.86 11.79
CA PRO A 415 -23.38 1.60 11.01
C PRO A 415 -24.07 0.75 9.94
N GLU A 416 -25.36 0.46 10.15
CA GLU A 416 -26.17 -0.35 9.22
C GLU A 416 -26.29 0.27 7.82
N ARG A 417 -26.18 1.59 7.72
CA ARG A 417 -26.13 2.32 6.45
C ARG A 417 -24.90 2.00 5.59
N ILE A 418 -23.86 1.41 6.20
CA ILE A 418 -22.65 0.93 5.51
C ILE A 418 -22.75 -0.58 5.28
N SER A 419 -22.93 -1.37 6.33
CA SER A 419 -22.95 -2.84 6.23
C SER A 419 -24.06 -3.36 5.32
N GLY A 420 -25.29 -2.90 5.51
CA GLY A 420 -26.46 -3.36 4.77
C GLY A 420 -26.27 -3.27 3.25
N PRO A 421 -26.02 -2.08 2.66
CA PRO A 421 -25.82 -1.93 1.23
C PRO A 421 -24.64 -2.72 0.66
N VAL A 422 -23.56 -2.89 1.44
CA VAL A 422 -22.36 -3.65 1.02
C VAL A 422 -22.69 -5.14 0.96
N LEU A 423 -23.25 -5.71 2.02
CA LEU A 423 -23.61 -7.13 2.08
C LEU A 423 -24.69 -7.49 1.06
N GLU A 424 -25.70 -6.62 0.88
CA GLU A 424 -26.75 -6.81 -0.14
C GLU A 424 -26.16 -6.83 -1.55
N ARG A 425 -25.23 -5.92 -1.86
CA ARG A 425 -24.54 -5.89 -3.14
C ARG A 425 -23.70 -7.15 -3.35
N LEU A 426 -22.93 -7.58 -2.35
CA LEU A 426 -22.12 -8.80 -2.41
C LEU A 426 -23.00 -10.03 -2.66
N GLY A 427 -24.13 -10.17 -1.97
CA GLY A 427 -25.08 -11.26 -2.17
C GLY A 427 -25.60 -11.34 -3.62
N ARG A 428 -25.97 -10.19 -4.22
CA ARG A 428 -26.39 -10.13 -5.63
C ARG A 428 -25.26 -10.49 -6.59
N CYS A 429 -24.05 -10.01 -6.32
CA CYS A 429 -22.88 -10.36 -7.12
C CYS A 429 -22.55 -11.84 -7.04
N LEU A 430 -22.60 -12.41 -5.84
CA LEU A 430 -22.28 -13.80 -5.58
C LEU A 430 -23.21 -14.70 -6.39
N ALA A 431 -24.52 -14.41 -6.43
CA ALA A 431 -25.47 -15.12 -7.30
C ALA A 431 -25.09 -15.05 -8.79
N THR A 432 -24.50 -13.94 -9.24
CA THR A 432 -24.00 -13.80 -10.61
C THR A 432 -22.75 -14.64 -10.86
N VAL A 433 -21.86 -14.74 -9.87
CA VAL A 433 -20.64 -15.57 -9.94
C VAL A 433 -21.00 -17.06 -9.87
N GLU A 434 -21.94 -17.45 -9.02
CA GLU A 434 -22.52 -18.80 -8.92
C GLU A 434 -23.06 -19.26 -10.28
N ALA A 435 -23.93 -18.44 -10.91
CA ALA A 435 -24.48 -18.76 -12.22
C ALA A 435 -23.43 -18.89 -13.33
N TYR A 436 -22.32 -18.14 -13.24
CA TYR A 436 -21.21 -18.25 -14.18
C TYR A 436 -20.37 -19.52 -13.94
N ALA A 437 -20.14 -19.89 -12.68
CA ALA A 437 -19.43 -21.12 -12.34
C ALA A 437 -20.20 -22.36 -12.83
N GLU A 438 -21.54 -22.34 -12.72
CA GLU A 438 -22.42 -23.41 -13.20
C GLU A 438 -22.47 -23.54 -14.73
N SER A 439 -22.18 -22.47 -15.49
CA SER A 439 -22.23 -22.53 -16.96
C SER A 439 -21.08 -23.33 -17.58
N GLY A 440 -20.05 -23.66 -16.80
CA GLY A 440 -18.85 -24.35 -17.27
C GLY A 440 -17.90 -23.46 -18.07
N ASP A 441 -18.17 -22.15 -18.17
CA ASP A 441 -17.31 -21.18 -18.85
C ASP A 441 -16.18 -20.63 -17.97
N ALA A 442 -16.16 -21.00 -16.68
CA ALA A 442 -15.19 -20.58 -15.67
C ALA A 442 -13.76 -21.10 -15.92
#